data_AF-A0A2D6XEL7-F1
#
_entry.id   AF-A0A2D6XEL7-F1
#
_cell.length_a   1.000
_cell.length_b   1.000
_cell.length_c   1.000
_cell.angle_alpha   90.00
_cell.angle_beta   90.00
_cell.angle_gamma   90.00
#
_symmetry.space_group_name_H-M   'P 1'
#
loop_
_entity.id
_entity.type
_entity.pdbx_description
1 polymer ?
#
loop_
_entity_poly.entity_id
_entity_poly.type
_entity_poly.pdbx_seq_one_letter_code
_entity_poly.pdbx_strand_id
1 'polypeptide(L)'
;MIYILHHNKKYKPSFQNFNMDKLKQAFLKIKNDISELQEQIHQLKQEISHYKAPTNQDITLTSQNITPTTPTQTPTMHPLQTDTPTQTPTHQQSVQPISPPNLAVSIGNGGVPTDKPTDRQTNQQTDNNAEKFAQPHKNDMINEFQQAQQALDSLDNIKKGIRLKFKRLTPQEMRVFSTLYTFEEQNIEEITYKLLANNLNLSESSIRDYTNKLISKGVPIIKTRQNNKKIALSISQDLKNIATLSTINKLRDL
;
A
#
# COMPACT_ATOMS: atom_id res chain seq x y z
N MET A 1 87.24 29.04 23.82
CA MET A 1 87.24 27.82 22.99
C MET A 1 86.72 26.66 23.83
N ILE A 2 85.41 26.42 23.85
CA ILE A 2 84.81 25.19 24.40
C ILE A 2 83.65 24.81 23.47
N TYR A 3 83.82 23.67 22.79
CA TYR A 3 82.81 22.97 22.00
C TYR A 3 81.82 22.30 22.96
N ILE A 4 80.50 22.41 22.71
CA ILE A 4 79.51 21.51 23.30
C ILE A 4 78.70 20.85 22.18
N LEU A 5 78.76 19.51 22.20
CA LEU A 5 78.30 18.56 21.21
C LEU A 5 76.76 18.49 21.12
N HIS A 6 76.28 18.48 19.87
CA HIS A 6 74.92 18.06 19.51
C HIS A 6 74.70 16.59 19.82
N HIS A 7 73.66 16.24 20.59
CA HIS A 7 73.08 14.90 20.62
C HIS A 7 71.56 15.00 20.38
N ASN A 8 71.18 14.87 19.11
CA ASN A 8 69.78 14.87 18.69
C ASN A 8 69.30 13.42 18.54
N LYS A 9 68.76 12.85 19.64
CA LYS A 9 68.12 11.52 19.62
C LYS A 9 66.78 11.63 18.90
N LYS A 10 66.75 11.21 17.62
CA LYS A 10 65.53 11.02 16.83
C LYS A 10 64.66 9.92 17.46
N TYR A 11 63.66 10.31 18.24
CA TYR A 11 62.53 9.44 18.57
C TYR A 11 61.64 9.28 17.34
N LYS A 12 61.51 8.05 16.82
CA LYS A 12 60.47 7.67 15.86
C LYS A 12 59.22 7.26 16.65
N PRO A 13 58.08 7.98 16.57
CA PRO A 13 56.85 7.54 17.22
C PRO A 13 56.26 6.33 16.50
N SER A 14 56.09 5.21 17.22
CA SER A 14 55.54 3.94 16.73
C SER A 14 54.00 3.93 16.74
N PHE A 15 53.37 4.90 16.08
CA PHE A 15 51.93 5.18 16.23
C PHE A 15 51.02 4.74 15.06
N GLN A 16 51.40 3.75 14.24
CA GLN A 16 50.62 3.39 13.04
C GLN A 16 50.15 1.94 12.89
N ASN A 17 50.50 0.99 13.79
CA ASN A 17 50.14 -0.41 13.54
C ASN A 17 48.76 -0.84 14.07
N PHE A 18 48.26 -0.24 15.16
CA PHE A 18 47.05 -0.75 15.84
C PHE A 18 45.74 -0.51 15.06
N ASN A 19 45.69 0.50 14.19
CA ASN A 19 44.48 0.79 13.40
C ASN A 19 44.39 -0.08 12.13
N MET A 20 45.54 -0.52 11.59
CA MET A 20 45.57 -1.33 10.38
C MET A 20 45.02 -2.75 10.59
N ASP A 21 45.20 -3.32 11.78
CA ASP A 21 44.73 -4.69 12.05
C ASP A 21 43.20 -4.73 12.20
N LYS A 22 42.59 -3.72 12.85
CA LYS A 22 41.13 -3.58 12.91
C LYS A 22 40.52 -3.40 11.53
N LEU A 23 41.17 -2.60 10.69
CA LEU A 23 40.75 -2.39 9.31
C LEU A 23 40.81 -3.70 8.52
N LYS A 24 41.92 -4.46 8.61
CA LYS A 24 42.06 -5.77 7.96
C LYS A 24 41.00 -6.76 8.44
N GLN A 25 40.71 -6.81 9.73
CA GLN A 25 39.66 -7.68 10.28
C GLN A 25 38.28 -7.29 9.75
N ALA A 26 37.97 -5.99 9.66
CA ALA A 26 36.72 -5.52 9.08
C ALA A 26 36.57 -5.95 7.61
N PHE A 27 37.63 -5.79 6.80
CA PHE A 27 37.63 -6.24 5.41
C PHE A 27 37.50 -7.76 5.28
N LEU A 28 38.16 -8.52 6.15
CA LEU A 28 38.05 -9.98 6.16
C LEU A 28 36.61 -10.42 6.48
N LYS A 29 35.98 -9.77 7.46
CA LYS A 29 34.58 -10.02 7.80
C LYS A 29 33.65 -9.72 6.63
N ILE A 30 33.79 -8.55 6.01
CA ILE A 30 33.01 -8.16 4.82
C ILE A 30 33.16 -9.19 3.69
N LYS A 31 34.37 -9.70 3.46
CA LYS A 31 34.62 -10.71 2.44
C LYS A 31 33.90 -12.03 2.74
N ASN A 32 33.89 -12.46 4.00
CA ASN A 32 33.17 -13.65 4.43
C ASN A 32 31.66 -13.46 4.27
N ASP A 33 31.13 -12.33 4.74
CA ASP A 33 29.71 -12.00 4.60
C ASP A 33 29.26 -11.99 3.13
N ILE A 34 30.08 -11.43 2.22
CA ILE A 34 29.81 -11.47 0.76
C ILE A 34 29.81 -12.91 0.22
N SER A 35 30.72 -13.76 0.70
CA SER A 35 30.81 -15.15 0.23
C SER A 35 29.59 -15.96 0.70
N GLU A 36 29.15 -15.76 1.94
CA GLU A 36 27.94 -16.38 2.48
C GLU A 36 26.69 -15.95 1.69
N LEU A 37 26.56 -14.65 1.39
CA LEU A 37 25.45 -14.15 0.57
C LEU A 37 25.45 -14.75 -0.85
N GLN A 38 26.63 -14.94 -1.46
CA GLN A 38 26.72 -15.59 -2.78
C GLN A 38 26.25 -17.04 -2.73
N GLU A 39 26.59 -17.77 -1.67
CA GLU A 39 26.14 -19.15 -1.46
C GLU A 39 24.62 -19.22 -1.27
N GLN A 40 24.04 -18.36 -0.42
CA GLN A 40 22.60 -18.29 -0.21
C GLN A 40 21.84 -17.96 -1.50
N ILE A 41 22.34 -17.02 -2.31
CA ILE A 41 21.77 -16.69 -3.63
C ILE A 41 21.83 -17.90 -4.57
N HIS A 42 22.92 -18.69 -4.51
CA HIS A 42 23.05 -19.89 -5.33
C HIS A 42 22.03 -20.96 -4.93
N GLN A 43 21.87 -21.22 -3.62
CA GLN A 43 20.87 -22.15 -3.09
C GLN A 43 19.45 -21.74 -3.48
N LEU A 44 19.10 -20.45 -3.34
CA LEU A 44 17.78 -19.93 -3.72
C LEU A 44 17.49 -20.12 -5.22
N LYS A 45 18.51 -19.93 -6.08
CA LYS A 45 18.37 -20.16 -7.53
C LYS A 45 18.11 -21.62 -7.87
N GLN A 46 18.77 -22.56 -7.17
CA GLN A 46 18.53 -23.99 -7.35
C GLN A 46 17.11 -24.37 -6.93
N GLU A 47 16.65 -23.86 -5.79
CA GLU A 47 15.28 -24.09 -5.30
C GLU A 47 14.23 -23.58 -6.29
N ILE A 48 14.40 -22.36 -6.82
CA ILE A 48 13.50 -21.81 -7.85
C ILE A 48 13.50 -22.68 -9.12
N SER A 49 14.65 -23.25 -9.51
CA SER A 49 14.75 -24.15 -10.66
C SER A 49 13.95 -25.44 -10.45
N HIS A 50 13.97 -26.01 -9.23
CA HIS A 50 13.18 -27.18 -8.90
C HIS A 50 11.66 -26.93 -8.98
N TYR A 51 11.18 -25.78 -8.53
CA TYR A 51 9.76 -25.43 -8.63
C TYR A 51 9.31 -25.00 -10.03
N LYS A 52 10.25 -24.64 -10.92
CA LYS A 52 9.96 -24.28 -12.32
C LYS A 52 10.04 -25.46 -13.29
N ALA A 53 10.45 -26.65 -12.84
CA ALA A 53 10.39 -27.84 -13.67
C ALA A 53 8.91 -28.12 -14.03
N PRO A 54 8.54 -28.12 -15.32
CA PRO A 54 7.14 -28.30 -15.72
C PRO A 54 6.68 -29.69 -15.27
N THR A 55 5.62 -29.72 -14.47
CA THR A 55 4.80 -30.91 -14.22
C THR A 55 4.07 -31.26 -15.52
N ASN A 56 4.83 -31.73 -16.51
CA ASN A 56 4.32 -32.50 -17.63
C ASN A 56 4.35 -33.97 -17.22
N GLN A 57 3.44 -34.32 -16.30
CA GLN A 57 3.01 -35.70 -16.16
C GLN A 57 1.62 -35.81 -16.79
N ASP A 58 1.58 -36.65 -17.80
CA ASP A 58 0.47 -37.01 -18.68
C ASP A 58 -0.90 -37.04 -17.99
N ILE A 59 -1.78 -36.12 -18.42
CA ILE A 59 -3.23 -36.33 -18.34
C ILE A 59 -3.68 -36.74 -19.74
N THR A 60 -3.51 -38.01 -20.06
CA THR A 60 -4.21 -38.69 -21.16
C THR A 60 -5.64 -38.98 -20.68
N LEU A 61 -6.52 -37.98 -20.77
CA LEU A 61 -7.96 -38.19 -20.60
C LEU A 61 -8.56 -38.59 -21.95
N THR A 62 -8.83 -39.89 -22.02
CA THR A 62 -9.68 -40.63 -22.94
C THR A 62 -10.92 -39.86 -23.39
N SER A 63 -10.93 -39.46 -24.66
CA SER A 63 -12.15 -39.14 -25.41
C SER A 63 -12.99 -40.40 -25.57
N GLN A 64 -14.05 -40.56 -24.79
CA GLN A 64 -15.15 -41.47 -25.13
C GLN A 64 -16.24 -40.70 -25.86
N ASN A 65 -16.54 -41.21 -27.06
CA ASN A 65 -17.62 -40.85 -27.94
C ASN A 65 -18.95 -40.75 -27.18
N ILE A 66 -19.62 -39.60 -27.27
CA ILE A 66 -21.05 -39.49 -26.98
C ILE A 66 -21.74 -39.04 -28.27
N THR A 67 -22.50 -39.98 -28.82
CA THR A 67 -23.42 -39.86 -29.96
C THR A 67 -24.46 -38.76 -29.75
N PRO A 68 -24.85 -38.02 -30.81
CA PRO A 68 -25.97 -37.08 -30.75
C PRO A 68 -27.31 -37.82 -30.90
N THR A 69 -28.11 -37.87 -29.84
CA THR A 69 -29.53 -38.23 -29.92
C THR A 69 -30.39 -36.98 -29.94
N THR A 70 -31.01 -36.78 -31.09
CA THR A 70 -32.12 -35.89 -31.40
C THR A 70 -33.30 -36.05 -30.43
N PRO A 71 -33.92 -34.95 -29.96
CA PRO A 71 -35.32 -34.95 -29.58
C PRO A 71 -36.16 -34.13 -30.58
N THR A 72 -36.96 -34.89 -31.32
CA THR A 72 -38.37 -34.68 -31.66
C THR A 72 -38.92 -33.26 -31.64
N GLN A 73 -39.36 -32.81 -32.82
CA GLN A 73 -40.21 -31.67 -33.07
C GLN A 73 -41.60 -31.90 -32.48
N THR A 74 -42.10 -30.94 -31.70
CA THR A 74 -43.53 -30.73 -31.48
C THR A 74 -43.93 -29.44 -32.19
N PRO A 75 -44.91 -29.47 -33.12
CA PRO A 75 -45.46 -28.26 -33.70
C PRO A 75 -46.51 -27.69 -32.73
N THR A 76 -46.37 -26.45 -32.32
CA THR A 76 -47.48 -25.74 -31.66
C THR A 76 -47.57 -24.33 -32.18
N MET A 77 -48.80 -24.03 -32.58
CA MET A 77 -49.24 -22.95 -33.42
C MET A 77 -49.04 -21.57 -32.79
N HIS A 78 -48.56 -20.61 -33.59
CA HIS A 78 -49.02 -19.22 -33.53
C HIS A 78 -50.55 -19.19 -33.72
N PRO A 79 -51.34 -18.24 -33.17
CA PRO A 79 -51.02 -16.80 -33.22
C PRO A 79 -51.51 -15.96 -32.03
N LEU A 80 -50.92 -14.78 -31.81
CA LEU A 80 -51.58 -13.47 -31.97
C LEU A 80 -50.59 -12.35 -31.64
N GLN A 81 -50.41 -11.44 -32.59
CA GLN A 81 -49.92 -10.10 -32.31
C GLN A 81 -50.98 -9.36 -31.50
N THR A 82 -50.57 -8.62 -30.49
CA THR A 82 -51.38 -7.53 -29.95
C THR A 82 -50.48 -6.33 -29.79
N ASP A 83 -50.47 -5.49 -30.82
CA ASP A 83 -50.06 -4.11 -30.73
C ASP A 83 -51.02 -3.37 -29.79
N THR A 84 -50.56 -3.09 -28.58
CA THR A 84 -51.17 -2.06 -27.72
C THR A 84 -50.16 -0.95 -27.49
N PRO A 85 -50.25 0.18 -28.20
CA PRO A 85 -49.58 1.41 -27.79
C PRO A 85 -50.32 1.97 -26.57
N THR A 86 -49.82 1.69 -25.37
CA THR A 86 -50.30 2.38 -24.17
C THR A 86 -49.67 3.76 -24.15
N GLN A 87 -50.37 4.73 -24.76
CA GLN A 87 -50.16 6.15 -24.50
C GLN A 87 -50.64 6.45 -23.08
N THR A 88 -49.73 6.44 -22.11
CA THR A 88 -49.97 7.11 -20.82
C THR A 88 -49.53 8.58 -20.95
N PRO A 89 -50.43 9.54 -20.64
CA PRO A 89 -50.12 10.96 -20.69
C PRO A 89 -49.08 11.35 -19.65
N THR A 90 -48.19 12.24 -20.07
CA THR A 90 -47.31 13.10 -19.30
C THR A 90 -47.95 13.55 -17.98
N HIS A 91 -47.53 12.96 -16.85
CA HIS A 91 -47.75 13.59 -15.56
C HIS A 91 -46.73 14.74 -15.45
N GLN A 92 -47.24 15.97 -15.41
CA GLN A 92 -46.46 17.17 -15.12
C GLN A 92 -45.86 17.05 -13.71
N GLN A 93 -44.59 16.65 -13.62
CA GLN A 93 -43.83 16.85 -12.39
C GLN A 93 -43.56 18.35 -12.24
N SER A 94 -44.20 18.93 -11.22
CA SER A 94 -43.91 20.26 -10.72
C SER A 94 -42.40 20.42 -10.49
N VAL A 95 -41.79 21.32 -11.24
CA VAL A 95 -40.42 21.78 -11.02
C VAL A 95 -40.41 22.52 -9.69
N GLN A 96 -39.91 21.86 -8.64
CA GLN A 96 -39.62 22.56 -7.40
C GLN A 96 -38.44 23.53 -7.62
N PRO A 97 -38.56 24.80 -7.22
CA PRO A 97 -37.50 25.78 -7.34
C PRO A 97 -36.30 25.42 -6.44
N ILE A 98 -35.12 25.71 -6.97
CA ILE A 98 -33.80 25.59 -6.36
C ILE A 98 -33.80 26.29 -5.00
N SER A 99 -33.44 25.56 -3.93
CA SER A 99 -33.23 26.14 -2.61
C SER A 99 -32.18 27.27 -2.67
N PRO A 100 -32.45 28.44 -2.05
CA PRO A 100 -31.50 29.55 -2.06
C PRO A 100 -30.23 29.19 -1.28
N PRO A 101 -29.08 29.76 -1.66
CA PRO A 101 -27.82 29.57 -0.96
C PRO A 101 -27.88 30.22 0.43
N ASN A 102 -27.52 29.46 1.46
CA ASN A 102 -27.29 29.98 2.81
C ASN A 102 -26.03 30.88 2.79
N LEU A 103 -26.23 32.18 2.50
CA LEU A 103 -25.25 33.22 2.80
C LEU A 103 -25.36 33.58 4.28
N ALA A 104 -24.73 32.78 5.14
CA ALA A 104 -24.46 33.18 6.52
C ALA A 104 -23.21 34.06 6.52
N VAL A 105 -23.46 35.36 6.35
CA VAL A 105 -22.52 36.44 6.62
C VAL A 105 -22.15 36.39 8.11
N SER A 106 -20.87 36.22 8.43
CA SER A 106 -20.32 36.60 9.74
C SER A 106 -19.50 37.88 9.57
N ILE A 107 -20.22 38.99 9.62
CA ILE A 107 -19.67 40.32 9.90
C ILE A 107 -19.43 40.40 11.41
N GLY A 108 -18.18 40.51 11.85
CA GLY A 108 -17.90 40.95 13.22
C GLY A 108 -16.72 40.29 13.91
N ASN A 109 -15.50 40.54 13.46
CA ASN A 109 -14.41 40.75 14.40
C ASN A 109 -14.24 42.25 14.54
N GLY A 110 -15.09 42.83 15.39
CA GLY A 110 -14.93 44.19 15.89
C GLY A 110 -13.54 44.31 16.50
N GLY A 111 -12.82 45.35 16.08
CA GLY A 111 -11.45 45.59 16.49
C GLY A 111 -11.31 45.56 18.01
N VAL A 112 -10.25 44.90 18.46
CA VAL A 112 -9.68 45.09 19.77
C VAL A 112 -8.41 45.93 19.58
N PRO A 113 -8.46 47.26 19.77
CA PRO A 113 -7.27 48.02 20.02
C PRO A 113 -6.86 47.74 21.47
N THR A 114 -5.71 47.13 21.66
CA THR A 114 -5.04 47.25 22.96
C THR A 114 -3.54 47.34 22.73
N ASP A 115 -3.14 48.57 22.40
CA ASP A 115 -1.83 49.09 22.73
C ASP A 115 -1.61 48.92 24.24
N LYS A 116 -0.86 47.89 24.62
CA LYS A 116 -0.15 47.85 25.90
C LYS A 116 1.27 47.35 25.63
N PRO A 117 2.28 48.23 25.62
CA PRO A 117 3.66 47.76 25.70
C PRO A 117 3.86 47.11 27.06
N THR A 118 4.13 45.80 27.07
CA THR A 118 4.57 45.11 28.28
C THR A 118 6.07 45.30 28.38
N ASP A 119 6.46 46.42 28.98
CA ASP A 119 7.82 46.65 29.46
C ASP A 119 7.97 45.98 30.84
N ARG A 120 8.23 44.66 30.82
CA ARG A 120 8.73 43.95 32.01
C ARG A 120 9.80 42.97 31.58
N GLN A 121 11.05 43.42 31.64
CA GLN A 121 12.20 42.56 31.78
C GLN A 121 12.01 41.65 33.00
N THR A 122 11.89 40.35 32.77
CA THR A 122 11.99 39.36 33.84
C THR A 122 13.43 38.86 33.84
N ASN A 123 14.25 39.47 34.69
CA ASN A 123 15.59 39.01 34.99
C ASN A 123 15.46 37.89 36.03
N GLN A 124 15.22 36.66 35.58
CA GLN A 124 15.30 35.48 36.46
C GLN A 124 16.66 34.82 36.31
N GLN A 125 17.44 34.93 37.39
CA GLN A 125 18.73 34.32 37.61
C GLN A 125 18.69 32.82 37.30
N THR A 126 19.62 32.39 36.45
CA THR A 126 19.89 30.98 36.15
C THR A 126 21.07 30.54 36.99
N ASP A 127 20.83 30.18 38.25
CA ASP A 127 21.77 29.42 39.07
C ASP A 127 20.93 28.38 39.80
N ASN A 128 21.09 27.09 39.45
CA ASN A 128 20.66 25.86 40.18
C ASN A 128 20.12 24.74 39.26
N ASN A 129 20.79 24.40 38.15
CA ASN A 129 20.39 23.20 37.39
C ASN A 129 21.56 22.36 36.86
N ALA A 130 22.65 22.26 37.64
CA ALA A 130 23.83 21.49 37.26
C ALA A 130 23.92 20.06 37.87
N GLU A 131 22.93 19.58 38.63
CA GLU A 131 23.04 18.27 39.32
C GLU A 131 21.92 17.24 39.04
N LYS A 132 21.22 17.33 37.90
CA LYS A 132 20.19 16.32 37.50
C LYS A 132 20.53 15.47 36.27
N PHE A 133 21.82 15.18 36.03
CA PHE A 133 22.25 14.31 34.94
C PHE A 133 23.01 13.07 35.45
N ALA A 134 22.39 12.20 36.26
CA ALA A 134 23.06 10.94 36.64
C ALA A 134 22.15 9.77 37.10
N GLN A 135 20.87 9.68 36.68
CA GLN A 135 20.07 8.48 36.93
C GLN A 135 19.23 8.15 35.68
N PRO A 136 19.55 7.08 34.92
CA PRO A 136 18.68 6.61 33.85
C PRO A 136 17.37 6.09 34.48
N HIS A 137 16.27 6.79 34.21
CA HIS A 137 14.94 6.43 34.69
C HIS A 137 14.52 5.08 34.10
N LYS A 138 14.62 4.00 34.87
CA LYS A 138 14.13 2.65 34.50
C LYS A 138 12.65 2.61 34.09
N ASN A 139 11.88 3.63 34.44
CA ASN A 139 10.47 3.76 34.08
C ASN A 139 10.25 4.08 32.59
N ASP A 140 11.23 4.68 31.90
CA ASP A 140 11.08 5.03 30.48
C ASP A 140 11.17 3.77 29.59
N MET A 141 12.02 2.79 29.94
CA MET A 141 12.11 1.52 29.21
C MET A 141 10.84 0.66 29.32
N ILE A 142 10.16 0.69 30.47
CA ILE A 142 8.90 -0.07 30.66
C ILE A 142 7.80 0.51 29.77
N ASN A 143 7.78 1.83 29.58
CA ASN A 143 6.81 2.51 28.73
C ASN A 143 7.07 2.20 27.24
N GLU A 144 8.33 2.18 26.80
CA GLU A 144 8.70 1.82 25.43
C GLU A 144 8.26 0.39 25.05
N PHE A 145 8.46 -0.59 25.95
CA PHE A 145 8.01 -1.96 25.72
C PHE A 145 6.47 -2.07 25.64
N GLN A 146 5.75 -1.36 26.51
CA GLN A 146 4.29 -1.31 26.46
C GLN A 146 3.78 -0.68 25.16
N GLN A 147 4.44 0.38 24.68
CA GLN A 147 4.12 1.01 23.39
C GLN A 147 4.37 0.06 22.22
N ALA A 148 5.47 -0.70 22.25
CA ALA A 148 5.75 -1.72 21.24
C ALA A 148 4.67 -2.81 21.21
N GLN A 149 4.22 -3.30 22.38
CA GLN A 149 3.14 -4.28 22.46
C GLN A 149 1.82 -3.74 21.89
N GLN A 150 1.45 -2.51 22.23
CA GLN A 150 0.26 -1.85 21.68
C GLN A 150 0.35 -1.65 20.16
N ALA A 151 1.53 -1.35 19.63
CA ALA A 151 1.76 -1.27 18.19
C ALA A 151 1.59 -2.63 17.50
N LEU A 152 2.08 -3.72 18.11
CA LEU A 152 1.91 -5.08 17.60
C LEU A 152 0.43 -5.49 17.56
N ASP A 153 -0.31 -5.22 18.63
CA ASP A 153 -1.75 -5.50 18.70
C ASP A 153 -2.52 -4.69 17.64
N SER A 154 -2.11 -3.43 17.42
CA SER A 154 -2.66 -2.57 16.37
C SER A 154 -2.40 -3.14 14.96
N LEU A 155 -1.20 -3.66 14.70
CA LEU A 155 -0.86 -4.30 13.43
C LEU A 155 -1.73 -5.54 13.18
N ASP A 156 -1.99 -6.35 14.20
CA ASP A 156 -2.83 -7.52 14.05
C ASP A 156 -4.31 -7.17 13.81
N ASN A 157 -4.81 -6.11 14.45
CA ASN A 157 -6.14 -5.58 14.16
C ASN A 157 -6.25 -5.07 12.71
N ILE A 158 -5.21 -4.39 12.21
CA ILE A 158 -5.12 -3.95 10.81
C ILE A 158 -5.14 -5.15 9.87
N LYS A 159 -4.30 -6.18 10.11
CA LYS A 159 -4.27 -7.42 9.31
C LYS A 159 -5.63 -8.12 9.29
N LYS A 160 -6.30 -8.23 10.44
CA LYS A 160 -7.65 -8.81 10.56
C LYS A 160 -8.67 -8.01 9.74
N GLY A 161 -8.62 -6.68 9.82
CA GLY A 161 -9.48 -5.78 9.05
C GLY A 161 -9.28 -5.94 7.53
N ILE A 162 -8.03 -6.01 7.07
CA ILE A 162 -7.68 -6.30 5.68
C ILE A 162 -8.23 -7.68 5.29
N ARG A 163 -7.90 -8.73 6.03
CA ARG A 163 -8.39 -10.10 5.77
C ARG A 163 -9.91 -10.13 5.61
N LEU A 164 -10.66 -9.52 6.52
CA LEU A 164 -12.12 -9.55 6.47
C LEU A 164 -12.69 -8.87 5.22
N LYS A 165 -12.09 -7.75 4.79
CA LYS A 165 -12.50 -7.04 3.56
C LYS A 165 -12.24 -7.90 2.32
N PHE A 166 -11.05 -8.48 2.21
CA PHE A 166 -10.64 -9.25 1.03
C PHE A 166 -11.27 -10.65 0.98
N LYS A 167 -11.57 -11.27 2.14
CA LYS A 167 -12.28 -12.56 2.23
C LYS A 167 -13.70 -12.52 1.68
N ARG A 168 -14.35 -11.35 1.72
CA ARG A 168 -15.71 -11.12 1.19
C ARG A 168 -15.74 -10.86 -0.32
N LEU A 169 -14.57 -10.80 -0.98
CA LEU A 169 -14.50 -10.56 -2.42
C LEU A 169 -14.77 -11.85 -3.19
N THR A 170 -15.59 -11.74 -4.22
CA THR A 170 -15.78 -12.82 -5.19
C THR A 170 -14.48 -13.06 -5.96
N PRO A 171 -14.28 -14.25 -6.56
CA PRO A 171 -13.10 -14.50 -7.40
C PRO A 171 -12.93 -13.47 -8.52
N GLN A 172 -14.03 -13.00 -9.11
CA GLN A 172 -14.00 -12.01 -10.17
C GLN A 172 -13.63 -10.61 -9.68
N GLU A 173 -14.18 -10.18 -8.53
CA GLU A 173 -13.79 -8.92 -7.89
C GLU A 173 -12.32 -8.94 -7.49
N MET A 174 -11.84 -10.07 -6.94
CA MET A 174 -10.45 -10.24 -6.57
C MET A 174 -9.54 -10.15 -7.80
N ARG A 175 -9.93 -10.79 -8.92
CA ARG A 175 -9.19 -10.70 -10.18
C ARG A 175 -9.09 -9.26 -10.69
N VAL A 176 -10.18 -8.49 -10.67
CA VAL A 176 -10.17 -7.07 -11.04
C VAL A 176 -9.24 -6.26 -10.14
N PHE A 177 -9.29 -6.48 -8.83
CA PHE A 177 -8.42 -5.81 -7.86
C PHE A 177 -6.93 -6.17 -8.09
N SER A 178 -6.61 -7.45 -8.26
CA SER A 178 -5.23 -7.90 -8.49
C SER A 178 -4.64 -7.29 -9.76
N THR A 179 -5.39 -7.25 -10.86
CA THR A 179 -4.95 -6.61 -12.11
C THR A 179 -4.70 -5.11 -11.92
N LEU A 180 -5.61 -4.41 -11.25
CA LEU A 180 -5.42 -2.99 -10.92
C LEU A 180 -4.13 -2.78 -10.07
N TYR A 181 -3.90 -3.64 -9.08
CA TYR A 181 -2.71 -3.58 -8.24
C TYR A 181 -1.42 -3.81 -9.03
N THR A 182 -1.39 -4.83 -9.89
CA THR A 182 -0.23 -5.12 -10.73
C THR A 182 0.08 -3.97 -11.71
N PHE A 183 -0.94 -3.33 -12.29
CA PHE A 183 -0.73 -2.16 -13.15
C PHE A 183 -0.10 -0.99 -12.42
N GLU A 184 -0.47 -0.77 -11.15
CA GLU A 184 0.21 0.23 -10.33
C GLU A 184 1.66 -0.15 -9.99
N GLU A 185 1.95 -1.42 -9.69
CA GLU A 185 3.33 -1.89 -9.47
C GLU A 185 4.20 -1.72 -10.72
N GLN A 186 3.59 -1.81 -11.90
CA GLN A 186 4.24 -1.56 -13.19
C GLN A 186 4.39 -0.06 -13.51
N ASN A 187 4.00 0.84 -12.59
CA ASN A 187 4.05 2.29 -12.75
C ASN A 187 3.29 2.80 -13.99
N ILE A 188 2.16 2.16 -14.32
CA ILE A 188 1.28 2.66 -15.38
C ILE A 188 0.57 3.92 -14.85
N GLU A 189 0.87 5.08 -15.45
CA GLU A 189 0.39 6.38 -14.96
C GLU A 189 -1.14 6.54 -15.02
N GLU A 190 -1.80 6.00 -16.04
CA GLU A 190 -3.24 6.19 -16.28
C GLU A 190 -3.99 4.85 -16.39
N ILE A 191 -4.45 4.32 -15.25
CA ILE A 191 -5.26 3.10 -15.23
C ILE A 191 -6.74 3.44 -15.39
N THR A 192 -7.26 3.22 -16.61
CA THR A 192 -8.66 3.51 -16.95
C THR A 192 -9.52 2.25 -16.99
N TYR A 193 -10.85 2.41 -16.95
CA TYR A 193 -11.79 1.28 -17.13
C TYR A 193 -11.56 0.52 -18.43
N LYS A 194 -11.27 1.24 -19.53
CA LYS A 194 -10.97 0.66 -20.83
C LYS A 194 -9.74 -0.24 -20.80
N LEU A 195 -8.68 0.19 -20.11
CA LEU A 195 -7.45 -0.60 -19.97
C LEU A 195 -7.70 -1.93 -19.22
N LEU A 196 -8.41 -1.86 -18.09
CA LEU A 196 -8.77 -3.05 -17.31
C LEU A 196 -9.70 -3.98 -18.09
N ALA A 197 -10.68 -3.41 -18.80
CA ALA A 197 -11.64 -4.14 -19.62
C ALA A 197 -10.93 -4.98 -20.70
N ASN A 198 -10.00 -4.36 -21.42
CA ASN A 198 -9.19 -5.02 -22.45
C ASN A 198 -8.30 -6.12 -21.87
N ASN A 199 -7.67 -5.90 -20.71
CA ASN A 199 -6.79 -6.90 -20.11
C ASN A 199 -7.54 -8.12 -19.57
N LEU A 200 -8.73 -7.90 -19.02
CA LEU A 200 -9.55 -8.95 -18.39
C LEU A 200 -10.55 -9.60 -19.35
N ASN A 201 -10.65 -9.13 -20.60
CA ASN A 201 -11.67 -9.51 -21.57
C ASN A 201 -13.10 -9.32 -21.04
N LEU A 202 -13.36 -8.15 -20.45
CA LEU A 202 -14.67 -7.77 -19.90
C LEU A 202 -15.15 -6.46 -20.52
N SER A 203 -16.45 -6.18 -20.42
CA SER A 203 -16.96 -4.86 -20.82
C SER A 203 -16.59 -3.77 -19.81
N GLU A 204 -16.40 -2.53 -20.28
CA GLU A 204 -16.12 -1.37 -19.41
C GLU A 204 -17.21 -1.19 -18.33
N SER A 205 -18.47 -1.47 -18.68
CA SER A 205 -19.58 -1.45 -17.71
C SER A 205 -19.40 -2.49 -16.60
N SER A 206 -18.96 -3.71 -16.94
CA SER A 206 -18.69 -4.74 -15.93
C SER A 206 -17.56 -4.32 -15.00
N ILE A 207 -16.47 -3.76 -15.53
CA ILE A 207 -15.35 -3.26 -14.71
C ILE A 207 -15.85 -2.17 -13.76
N ARG A 208 -16.60 -1.18 -14.27
CA ARG A 208 -17.17 -0.11 -13.44
C ARG A 208 -18.01 -0.68 -12.29
N ASP A 209 -18.85 -1.68 -12.56
CA ASP A 209 -19.70 -2.30 -11.55
C ASP A 209 -18.88 -3.10 -10.52
N TYR A 210 -17.86 -3.86 -10.95
CA TYR A 210 -16.94 -4.53 -10.03
C TYR A 210 -16.13 -3.54 -9.18
N THR A 211 -15.61 -2.46 -9.76
CA THR A 211 -14.90 -1.40 -9.02
C THR A 211 -15.81 -0.75 -7.99
N ASN A 212 -17.07 -0.45 -8.34
CA ASN A 212 -18.04 0.09 -7.39
C ASN A 212 -18.35 -0.90 -6.25
N LYS A 213 -18.45 -2.20 -6.54
CA LYS A 213 -18.61 -3.25 -5.51
C LYS A 213 -17.38 -3.39 -4.61
N LEU A 214 -16.17 -3.25 -5.16
CA LEU A 214 -14.93 -3.25 -4.37
C LEU A 214 -14.93 -2.08 -3.38
N ILE A 215 -15.28 -0.87 -3.85
CA ILE A 215 -15.39 0.33 -3.02
C ILE A 215 -16.47 0.16 -1.94
N SER A 216 -17.65 -0.36 -2.28
CA SER A 216 -18.72 -0.56 -1.30
C SER A 216 -18.39 -1.62 -0.25
N LYS A 217 -17.51 -2.58 -0.56
CA LYS A 217 -16.95 -3.54 0.39
C LYS A 217 -15.79 -2.98 1.24
N GLY A 218 -15.44 -1.70 1.04
CA GLY A 218 -14.43 -1.00 1.83
C GLY A 218 -13.00 -1.27 1.38
N VAL A 219 -12.80 -1.77 0.15
CA VAL A 219 -11.47 -1.84 -0.47
C VAL A 219 -11.06 -0.40 -0.86
N PRO A 220 -9.87 0.07 -0.46
CA PRO A 220 -9.46 1.46 -0.63
C PRO A 220 -9.00 1.74 -2.07
N ILE A 221 -9.96 1.88 -2.98
CA ILE A 221 -9.77 2.29 -4.38
C ILE A 221 -10.23 3.73 -4.55
N ILE A 222 -9.38 4.56 -5.15
CA ILE A 222 -9.62 5.97 -5.42
C ILE A 222 -10.01 6.13 -6.89
N LYS A 223 -11.05 6.93 -7.15
CA LYS A 223 -11.51 7.28 -8.49
C LYS A 223 -11.25 8.76 -8.74
N THR A 224 -10.37 9.07 -9.69
CA THR A 224 -10.04 10.45 -10.04
C THR A 224 -10.56 10.76 -11.43
N ARG A 225 -11.37 11.83 -11.55
CA ARG A 225 -11.85 12.30 -12.85
C ARG A 225 -10.81 13.23 -13.47
N GLN A 226 -10.32 12.90 -14.65
CA GLN A 226 -9.37 13.70 -15.42
C GLN A 226 -10.07 14.33 -16.63
N ASN A 227 -9.92 15.66 -16.79
CA ASN A 227 -10.42 16.44 -17.93
C ASN A 227 -11.89 16.19 -18.30
N ASN A 228 -12.74 15.96 -17.29
CA ASN A 228 -14.18 15.71 -17.41
C ASN A 228 -14.63 14.51 -18.26
N LYS A 229 -13.70 13.75 -18.86
CA LYS A 229 -14.02 12.67 -19.81
C LYS A 229 -13.53 11.30 -19.37
N LYS A 230 -12.43 11.25 -18.59
CA LYS A 230 -11.81 9.98 -18.20
C LYS A 230 -11.83 9.80 -16.68
N ILE A 231 -11.97 8.56 -16.26
CA ILE A 231 -11.87 8.15 -14.85
C ILE A 231 -10.62 7.29 -14.74
N ALA A 232 -9.64 7.78 -13.98
CA ALA A 232 -8.47 7.04 -13.58
C ALA A 232 -8.76 6.36 -12.22
N LEU A 233 -8.25 5.15 -12.08
CA LEU A 233 -8.35 4.33 -10.87
C LEU A 233 -6.97 4.23 -10.22
N SER A 234 -6.92 4.36 -8.91
CA SER A 234 -5.72 4.09 -8.13
C SER A 234 -6.05 3.38 -6.83
N ILE A 235 -5.07 2.71 -6.25
CA ILE A 235 -5.16 2.09 -4.93
C ILE A 235 -4.59 3.07 -3.90
N SER A 236 -5.22 3.16 -2.73
CA SER A 236 -4.70 4.03 -1.67
C SER A 236 -3.27 3.63 -1.30
N GLN A 237 -2.40 4.63 -1.19
CA GLN A 237 -1.02 4.44 -0.78
C GLN A 237 -0.91 3.81 0.60
N ASP A 238 -1.87 4.05 1.49
CA ASP A 238 -1.92 3.45 2.83
C ASP A 238 -1.99 1.93 2.76
N LEU A 239 -2.81 1.39 1.84
CA LEU A 239 -2.90 -0.06 1.66
C LEU A 239 -1.58 -0.62 1.13
N LYS A 240 -0.96 0.05 0.16
CA LYS A 240 0.31 -0.37 -0.45
C LYS A 240 1.46 -0.36 0.54
N ASN A 241 1.46 0.61 1.47
CA ASN A 241 2.47 0.69 2.53
C ASN A 241 2.34 -0.44 3.55
N ILE A 242 1.12 -0.96 3.76
CA ILE A 242 0.84 -1.96 4.79
C ILE A 242 0.91 -3.39 4.24
N ALA A 243 0.48 -3.63 3.00
CA ALA A 243 0.38 -4.98 2.46
C ALA A 243 0.67 -5.02 0.95
N THR A 244 1.57 -5.92 0.56
CA THR A 244 1.79 -6.29 -0.85
C THR A 244 0.65 -7.16 -1.38
N LEU A 245 0.50 -7.23 -2.71
CA LEU A 245 -0.51 -8.09 -3.35
C LEU A 245 -0.39 -9.56 -2.90
N SER A 246 0.83 -10.08 -2.79
CA SER A 246 1.07 -11.46 -2.32
C SER A 246 0.62 -11.66 -0.87
N THR A 247 0.81 -10.66 -0.01
CA THR A 247 0.32 -10.68 1.38
C THR A 247 -1.20 -10.66 1.43
N ILE A 248 -1.85 -9.83 0.60
CA ILE A 248 -3.31 -9.77 0.51
C ILE A 248 -3.89 -11.12 0.08
N ASN A 249 -3.28 -11.78 -0.90
CA ASN A 249 -3.70 -13.12 -1.34
C ASN A 249 -3.57 -14.14 -0.20
N LYS A 250 -2.42 -14.19 0.49
CA LYS A 250 -2.22 -15.07 1.65
C LYS A 250 -3.25 -14.81 2.76
N LEU A 251 -3.55 -13.55 3.05
CA LEU A 251 -4.53 -13.19 4.07
C LEU A 251 -5.95 -13.63 3.71
N ARG A 252 -6.29 -13.66 2.42
CA ARG A 252 -7.60 -14.10 1.92
C ARG A 252 -7.79 -15.62 2.05
N ASP A 253 -6.72 -16.38 1.81
CA ASP A 253 -6.78 -17.85 1.80
C ASP A 253 -6.84 -18.45 3.21
N LEU A 254 -6.43 -17.71 4.24
CA LEU A 254 -6.60 -18.05 5.66
C LEU A 254 -8.06 -17.96 6.12
#